data_AF-A0A521GVA4-F1
#
_entry.id   AF-A0A521GVA4-F1
#
_cell.length_a   1.000
_cell.length_b   1.000
_cell.length_c   1.000
_cell.angle_alpha   90.00
_cell.angle_beta   90.00
_cell.angle_gamma   90.00
#
_symmetry.space_group_name_H-M   'P 1'
#
loop_
_entity.id
_entity.type
_entity.pdbx_description
1 polymer ?
#
loop_
_entity_poly.entity_id
_entity_poly.type
_entity_poly.pdbx_seq_one_letter_code
_entity_poly.pdbx_strand_id
1 'polypeptide(L)'
;MNRNAALLLLPAALLAAAALSPAFQDAEPAPAAAPAAPEEIRIVVLPPQRTPHWDTVVVDHDLPERLLVVPQGQRFVLTDLLVTTHDYFRDQAASADDRLWLEGVSGARRSVVFDALSGELDLPLHWETGVAFGPGDEVWFSYKFAGDGKSDWLRRLHYSGYFEAAGAE
;
A
#
# COMPACT_ATOMS: atom_id res chain seq x y z
N MET A 1 -51.14 34.34 34.38
CA MET A 1 -50.06 33.37 34.06
C MET A 1 -50.55 32.00 34.48
N ASN A 2 -50.97 31.19 33.51
CA ASN A 2 -51.55 29.86 33.74
C ASN A 2 -50.46 28.79 33.70
N ARG A 3 -50.36 27.95 34.74
CA ARG A 3 -49.95 26.54 34.60
C ARG A 3 -50.58 25.71 35.73
N ASN A 4 -51.64 24.98 35.39
CA ASN A 4 -52.11 23.77 36.07
C ASN A 4 -51.45 22.56 35.38
N ALA A 5 -50.97 21.58 36.15
CA ALA A 5 -51.18 20.15 35.89
C ALA A 5 -50.43 19.27 36.92
N ALA A 6 -51.23 18.67 37.79
CA ALA A 6 -51.02 17.43 38.54
C ALA A 6 -50.88 16.23 37.58
N LEU A 7 -50.47 14.99 37.93
CA LEU A 7 -49.76 14.29 39.02
C LEU A 7 -49.82 12.79 38.60
N LEU A 8 -49.01 11.93 39.25
CA LEU A 8 -49.05 10.44 39.31
C LEU A 8 -48.01 9.71 38.42
N LEU A 9 -46.92 9.10 38.94
CA LEU A 9 -46.74 7.95 39.87
C LEU A 9 -47.37 6.67 39.30
N LEU A 10 -46.68 5.53 39.12
CA LEU A 10 -45.84 4.76 40.05
C LEU A 10 -44.98 3.70 39.30
N PRO A 11 -44.05 3.01 40.02
CA PRO A 11 -42.93 2.26 39.47
C PRO A 11 -43.17 0.74 39.31
N ALA A 12 -42.26 0.12 38.54
CA ALA A 12 -42.14 -1.31 38.30
C ALA A 12 -41.58 -2.05 39.52
N ALA A 13 -42.16 -3.21 39.84
CA ALA A 13 -41.62 -4.17 40.79
C ALA A 13 -41.65 -5.59 40.20
N LEU A 14 -40.49 -6.25 40.35
CA LEU A 14 -40.18 -7.67 40.13
C LEU A 14 -41.22 -8.65 40.73
N LEU A 15 -41.33 -9.87 40.17
CA LEU A 15 -40.64 -11.07 40.70
C LEU A 15 -41.04 -12.39 40.00
N ALA A 16 -40.01 -13.21 39.81
CA ALA A 16 -39.92 -14.68 39.93
C ALA A 16 -40.67 -15.65 39.01
N ALA A 17 -39.84 -16.54 38.48
CA ALA A 17 -40.14 -17.76 37.74
C ALA A 17 -40.64 -18.91 38.64
N ALA A 18 -41.40 -19.84 38.06
CA ALA A 18 -41.46 -21.23 38.47
C ALA A 18 -41.73 -22.12 37.24
N ALA A 19 -40.82 -23.07 37.01
CA ALA A 19 -41.00 -24.25 36.15
C ALA A 19 -42.02 -25.21 36.82
N LEU A 20 -42.67 -26.22 36.23
CA LEU A 20 -42.28 -27.27 35.29
C LEU A 20 -43.57 -28.07 34.99
N SER A 21 -43.78 -28.55 33.75
CA SER A 21 -44.17 -29.94 33.40
C SER A 21 -45.00 -30.07 32.12
N PRO A 22 -44.91 -31.22 31.42
CA PRO A 22 -44.98 -31.30 29.96
C PRO A 22 -46.37 -31.75 29.47
N ALA A 23 -46.72 -31.35 28.25
CA ALA A 23 -47.80 -31.97 27.50
C ALA A 23 -47.29 -32.28 26.10
N PHE A 24 -47.32 -33.57 25.77
CA PHE A 24 -47.09 -34.14 24.44
C PHE A 24 -47.79 -33.30 23.37
N GLN A 25 -47.02 -32.78 22.42
CA GLN A 25 -47.54 -32.35 21.13
C GLN A 25 -46.87 -33.23 20.08
N ASP A 26 -47.71 -33.89 19.29
CA ASP A 26 -47.33 -34.73 18.15
C ASP A 26 -46.31 -33.99 17.27
N ALA A 27 -45.11 -34.54 17.18
CA ALA A 27 -44.10 -34.03 16.26
C ALA A 27 -44.54 -34.39 14.83
N GLU A 28 -45.11 -33.42 14.13
CA GLU A 28 -45.24 -33.43 12.67
C GLU A 28 -43.84 -33.69 12.08
N PRO A 29 -43.66 -34.68 11.18
CA PRO A 29 -42.36 -34.95 10.60
C PRO A 29 -41.90 -33.71 9.82
N ALA A 30 -40.77 -33.14 10.25
CA ALA A 30 -40.16 -32.00 9.59
C ALA A 30 -39.99 -32.29 8.08
N PRO A 31 -40.32 -31.34 7.19
CA PRO A 31 -40.14 -31.53 5.76
C PRO A 31 -38.67 -31.81 5.48
N ALA A 32 -38.40 -32.88 4.73
CA ALA A 32 -37.05 -33.28 4.33
C ALA A 32 -36.34 -32.08 3.69
N ALA A 33 -35.20 -31.68 4.27
CA ALA A 33 -34.38 -30.60 3.74
C ALA A 33 -34.00 -30.91 2.29
N ALA A 34 -34.30 -29.97 1.39
CA ALA A 34 -33.88 -30.07 0.00
C ALA A 34 -32.35 -30.23 -0.09
N PRO A 35 -31.84 -31.04 -1.03
CA PRO A 35 -30.40 -31.20 -1.20
C PRO A 35 -29.77 -29.83 -1.48
N ALA A 36 -28.71 -29.51 -0.73
CA ALA A 36 -27.94 -28.29 -0.92
C ALA A 36 -27.51 -28.18 -2.39
N ALA A 37 -27.77 -27.02 -3.01
CA ALA A 37 -27.33 -26.75 -4.36
C ALA A 37 -25.80 -26.92 -4.47
N PRO A 38 -25.27 -27.48 -5.56
CA PRO A 38 -23.84 -27.65 -5.73
C PRO A 38 -23.13 -26.30 -5.67
N GLU A 39 -22.13 -26.19 -4.78
CA GLU A 39 -21.28 -25.00 -4.69
C GLU A 39 -20.60 -24.73 -6.03
N GLU A 40 -20.78 -23.52 -6.54
CA GLU A 40 -20.15 -23.03 -7.77
C GLU A 40 -18.62 -23.04 -7.59
N ILE A 41 -17.92 -23.96 -8.26
CA ILE A 41 -16.45 -24.00 -8.26
C ILE A 41 -15.95 -22.76 -9.03
N ARG A 42 -15.55 -21.72 -8.29
CA ARG A 42 -14.89 -20.54 -8.85
C ARG A 42 -13.41 -20.82 -9.04
N ILE A 43 -12.99 -20.95 -10.29
CA ILE A 43 -11.57 -20.96 -10.64
C ILE A 43 -11.05 -19.52 -10.49
N VAL A 44 -10.42 -19.22 -9.36
CA VAL A 44 -9.68 -17.98 -9.16
C VAL A 44 -8.34 -18.13 -9.89
N VAL A 45 -8.20 -17.50 -11.05
CA VAL A 45 -6.90 -17.36 -11.70
C VAL A 45 -6.08 -16.39 -10.84
N LEU A 46 -5.16 -16.94 -10.06
CA LEU A 46 -4.20 -16.12 -9.32
C LEU A 46 -3.31 -15.39 -10.33
N PRO A 47 -3.03 -14.09 -10.16
CA PRO A 47 -2.08 -13.39 -11.01
C PRO A 47 -0.73 -14.14 -10.99
N PRO A 48 0.02 -14.11 -12.10
CA PRO A 48 1.31 -14.78 -12.17
C PRO A 48 2.17 -14.34 -10.99
N GLN A 49 2.66 -15.31 -10.22
CA GLN A 49 3.54 -15.01 -9.09
C GLN A 49 4.86 -14.48 -9.63
N ARG A 50 5.10 -13.18 -9.46
CA ARG A 50 6.33 -12.52 -9.86
C ARG A 50 7.28 -12.53 -8.67
N THR A 51 8.54 -12.91 -8.90
CA THR A 51 9.57 -12.85 -7.86
C THR A 51 9.89 -11.38 -7.57
N PRO A 52 9.72 -10.90 -6.33
CA PRO A 52 10.03 -9.52 -6.00
C PRO A 52 11.54 -9.29 -6.06
N HIS A 53 11.93 -8.12 -6.53
CA HIS A 53 13.27 -7.58 -6.45
C HIS A 53 13.21 -6.28 -5.65
N TRP A 54 14.16 -6.10 -4.73
CA TRP A 54 14.24 -4.92 -3.89
C TRP A 54 15.69 -4.68 -3.49
N ASP A 55 16.02 -3.42 -3.24
CA ASP A 55 17.30 -3.03 -2.66
C ASP A 55 17.16 -1.72 -1.86
N THR A 56 18.25 -1.32 -1.22
CA THR A 56 18.36 -0.12 -0.40
C THR A 56 19.68 0.58 -0.67
N VAL A 57 19.61 1.82 -1.13
CA VAL A 57 20.79 2.64 -1.43
C VAL A 57 20.83 3.89 -0.55
N VAL A 58 22.04 4.43 -0.37
CA VAL A 58 22.24 5.74 0.25
C VAL A 58 22.30 6.77 -0.87
N VAL A 59 21.54 7.84 -0.73
CA VAL A 59 21.45 8.92 -1.72
C VAL A 59 22.02 10.19 -1.09
N ASP A 60 23.03 10.73 -1.75
CA ASP A 60 23.70 11.98 -1.41
C ASP A 60 22.91 13.20 -1.90
N HIS A 61 23.13 14.35 -1.24
CA HIS A 61 22.57 15.63 -1.68
C HIS A 61 23.05 16.00 -3.10
N ASP A 62 22.11 16.13 -4.03
CA ASP A 62 22.32 16.62 -5.41
C ASP A 62 23.29 15.75 -6.25
N LEU A 63 23.50 14.49 -5.82
CA LEU A 63 24.27 13.49 -6.56
C LEU A 63 23.35 12.33 -6.98
N PRO A 64 23.19 12.10 -8.29
CA PRO A 64 22.38 10.98 -8.78
C PRO A 64 22.97 9.62 -8.41
N GLU A 65 22.12 8.73 -7.90
CA GLU A 65 22.47 7.35 -7.56
C GLU A 65 21.82 6.39 -8.56
N ARG A 66 22.61 5.43 -9.06
CA ARG A 66 22.09 4.40 -9.98
C ARG A 66 21.48 3.27 -9.17
N LEU A 67 20.18 3.08 -9.30
CA LEU A 67 19.46 2.03 -8.57
C LEU A 67 19.76 0.65 -9.15
N LEU A 68 19.62 0.51 -10.47
CA LEU A 68 19.85 -0.77 -11.15
C LEU A 68 20.11 -0.58 -12.65
N VAL A 69 20.63 -1.64 -13.25
CA VAL A 69 20.70 -1.82 -14.69
C VAL A 69 19.82 -3.02 -15.05
N VAL A 70 18.85 -2.82 -15.93
CA VAL A 70 17.91 -3.88 -16.31
C VAL A 70 18.66 -4.92 -17.16
N PRO A 71 18.63 -6.21 -16.79
CA PRO A 71 19.27 -7.26 -17.59
C PRO A 71 18.69 -7.35 -18.99
N GLN A 72 19.52 -7.75 -19.96
CA GLN A 72 19.07 -8.02 -21.32
C GLN A 72 17.99 -9.13 -21.33
N GLY A 73 16.98 -8.97 -22.18
CA GLY A 73 15.83 -9.89 -22.29
C GLY A 73 14.79 -9.77 -21.18
N GLN A 74 14.94 -8.83 -20.24
CA GLN A 74 13.98 -8.58 -19.17
C GLN A 74 13.54 -7.12 -19.17
N ARG A 75 12.34 -6.85 -18.66
CA ARG A 75 11.90 -5.51 -18.25
C ARG A 75 11.75 -5.48 -16.74
N PHE A 76 12.12 -4.36 -16.13
CA PHE A 76 11.92 -4.13 -14.70
C PHE A 76 10.69 -3.25 -14.49
N VAL A 77 9.81 -3.65 -13.58
CA VAL A 77 8.65 -2.84 -13.18
C VAL A 77 8.86 -2.39 -11.74
N LEU A 78 9.08 -1.10 -11.55
CA LEU A 78 9.23 -0.45 -10.25
C LEU A 78 7.85 -0.18 -9.65
N THR A 79 7.57 -0.73 -8.47
CA THR A 79 6.27 -0.62 -7.79
C THR A 79 6.31 0.27 -6.58
N ASP A 80 7.44 0.32 -5.87
CA ASP A 80 7.53 1.05 -4.61
C ASP A 80 8.82 1.88 -4.53
N LEU A 81 8.69 3.09 -3.99
CA LEU A 81 9.81 3.92 -3.55
C LEU A 81 9.52 4.49 -2.17
N LEU A 82 10.45 4.26 -1.24
CA LEU A 82 10.39 4.79 0.11
C LEU A 82 11.71 5.51 0.43
N VAL A 83 11.61 6.81 0.68
CA VAL A 83 12.74 7.63 1.14
C VAL A 83 12.67 7.73 2.66
N THR A 84 13.74 7.35 3.33
CA THR A 84 13.89 7.45 4.78
C THR A 84 15.15 8.21 5.17
N THR A 85 15.21 8.60 6.43
CA THR A 85 16.38 9.27 6.99
C THR A 85 17.55 8.30 7.15
N HIS A 86 18.75 8.75 6.79
CA HIS A 86 19.97 7.97 7.02
C HIS A 86 20.32 7.89 8.52
N ASP A 87 20.97 6.81 8.96
CA ASP A 87 21.25 6.56 10.37
C ASP A 87 22.10 7.64 11.06
N TYR A 88 23.00 8.29 10.30
CA TYR A 88 23.81 9.42 10.78
C TYR A 88 23.04 10.73 10.94
N PHE A 89 21.84 10.82 10.36
CA PHE A 89 21.04 12.04 10.30
C PHE A 89 19.63 11.84 10.89
N ARG A 90 19.43 10.84 11.78
CA ARG A 90 18.11 10.37 12.26
C ARG A 90 17.15 11.45 12.73
N ASP A 91 17.66 12.53 13.31
CA ASP A 91 16.84 13.63 13.83
C ASP A 91 16.42 14.66 12.76
N GLN A 92 16.89 14.50 11.52
CA GLN A 92 16.61 15.39 10.41
C GLN A 92 15.40 14.89 9.60
N ALA A 93 14.24 15.47 9.87
CA ALA A 93 13.02 15.19 9.13
C ALA A 93 13.15 15.52 7.63
N ALA A 94 12.35 14.85 6.80
CA ALA A 94 12.14 15.27 5.42
C ALA A 94 11.38 16.62 5.40
N SER A 95 11.87 17.55 4.59
CA SER A 95 11.15 18.77 4.26
C SER A 95 10.17 18.49 3.13
N ALA A 96 8.99 19.09 3.18
CA ALA A 96 8.06 19.10 2.05
C ALA A 96 8.69 19.74 0.79
N ASP A 97 9.67 20.63 0.98
CA ASP A 97 10.37 21.33 -0.08
C ASP A 97 11.59 20.56 -0.63
N ASP A 98 11.94 19.40 -0.03
CA ASP A 98 13.01 18.57 -0.58
C ASP A 98 12.61 18.09 -1.98
N ARG A 99 13.50 18.13 -2.96
CA ARG A 99 13.21 17.74 -4.35
C ARG A 99 13.72 16.33 -4.63
N LEU A 100 12.93 15.52 -5.32
CA LEU A 100 13.35 14.21 -5.81
C LEU A 100 12.90 13.96 -7.24
N TRP A 101 13.71 13.22 -7.98
CA TRP A 101 13.38 12.84 -9.35
C TRP A 101 13.94 11.46 -9.69
N LEU A 102 13.23 10.79 -10.60
CA LEU A 102 13.56 9.46 -11.11
C LEU A 102 13.75 9.54 -12.62
N GLU A 103 14.83 8.94 -13.12
CA GLU A 103 15.19 8.96 -14.53
C GLU A 103 15.42 7.53 -15.03
N GLY A 104 15.02 7.28 -16.27
CA GLY A 104 15.45 6.13 -17.06
C GLY A 104 16.48 6.56 -18.10
N VAL A 105 17.55 5.80 -18.26
CA VAL A 105 18.56 6.02 -19.30
C VAL A 105 18.61 4.79 -20.21
N SER A 106 18.28 4.99 -21.49
CA SER A 106 18.32 3.98 -22.53
C SER A 106 19.34 4.38 -23.60
N GLY A 107 20.54 3.81 -23.52
CA GLY A 107 21.68 4.21 -24.35
C GLY A 107 22.02 5.69 -24.16
N ALA A 108 21.91 6.51 -25.21
CA ALA A 108 22.16 7.95 -25.15
C ALA A 108 20.93 8.78 -24.74
N ARG A 109 19.75 8.15 -24.59
CA ARG A 109 18.51 8.85 -24.27
C ARG A 109 18.25 8.79 -22.77
N ARG A 110 18.07 9.96 -22.16
CA ARG A 110 17.61 10.09 -20.78
C ARG A 110 16.16 10.59 -20.76
N SER A 111 15.33 9.99 -19.94
CA SER A 111 13.92 10.36 -19.74
C SER A 111 13.64 10.51 -18.26
N VAL A 112 13.03 11.64 -17.89
CA VAL A 112 12.53 11.88 -16.54
C VAL A 112 11.17 11.19 -16.39
N VAL A 113 11.06 10.29 -15.41
CA VAL A 113 9.81 9.62 -15.05
C VAL A 113 8.94 10.56 -14.22
N PHE A 114 9.54 11.14 -13.19
CA PHE A 114 8.96 12.23 -12.41
C PHE A 114 10.05 13.12 -11.85
N ASP A 115 9.69 14.36 -11.55
CA ASP A 115 10.52 15.36 -10.88
C ASP A 115 9.57 16.24 -10.07
N ALA A 116 9.65 16.15 -8.74
CA ALA A 116 8.67 16.75 -7.85
C ALA A 116 9.27 17.12 -6.50
N LEU A 117 8.57 17.97 -5.77
CA LEU A 117 8.84 18.20 -4.34
C LEU A 117 8.30 17.04 -3.50
N SER A 118 8.93 16.76 -2.37
CA SER A 118 8.56 15.69 -1.45
C SER A 118 7.16 15.89 -0.89
N GLY A 119 6.69 17.12 -0.74
CA GLY A 119 5.33 17.44 -0.31
C GLY A 119 4.28 17.30 -1.40
N GLU A 120 4.68 17.19 -2.67
CA GLU A 120 3.78 16.94 -3.81
C GLU A 120 3.56 15.45 -4.07
N LEU A 121 4.39 14.60 -3.46
CA LEU A 121 4.36 13.15 -3.59
C LEU A 121 3.75 12.52 -2.34
N ASP A 122 2.85 11.57 -2.54
CA ASP A 122 2.34 10.75 -1.46
C ASP A 122 3.39 9.66 -1.15
N LEU A 123 4.33 9.98 -0.25
CA LEU A 123 5.43 9.09 0.14
C LEU A 123 5.02 8.21 1.33
N PRO A 124 5.29 6.89 1.30
CA PRO A 124 5.97 6.14 0.23
C PRO A 124 5.14 6.02 -1.04
N LEU A 125 5.82 6.13 -2.19
CA LEU A 125 5.17 5.92 -3.48
C LEU A 125 4.86 4.44 -3.65
N HIS A 126 3.60 4.15 -3.89
CA HIS A 126 3.10 2.83 -4.22
C HIS A 126 2.30 2.90 -5.51
N TRP A 127 2.74 2.18 -6.54
CA TRP A 127 2.06 2.13 -7.83
C TRP A 127 1.43 0.77 -8.07
N GLU A 128 0.10 0.76 -8.24
CA GLU A 128 -0.63 -0.45 -8.65
C GLU A 128 -0.15 -0.97 -10.01
N THR A 129 0.05 -0.05 -10.96
CA THR A 129 0.69 -0.30 -12.25
C THR A 129 2.03 0.43 -12.26
N GLY A 130 3.07 -0.24 -11.78
CA GLY A 130 4.42 0.31 -11.64
C GLY A 130 5.03 0.90 -12.92
N VAL A 131 6.13 1.62 -12.75
CA VAL A 131 6.89 2.23 -13.86
C VAL A 131 7.78 1.16 -14.50
N ALA A 132 7.67 0.96 -15.81
CA ALA A 132 8.44 -0.05 -16.53
C ALA A 132 9.70 0.52 -17.20
N PHE A 133 10.80 -0.21 -17.07
CA PHE A 133 12.10 0.06 -17.69
C PHE A 133 12.50 -1.12 -18.58
N GLY A 134 12.96 -0.83 -19.79
CA GLY A 134 13.27 -1.83 -20.82
C GLY A 134 14.62 -2.52 -20.63
N PRO A 135 14.92 -3.54 -21.44
CA PRO A 135 16.19 -4.27 -21.39
C PRO A 135 17.40 -3.34 -21.60
N GLY A 136 18.36 -3.39 -20.68
CA GLY A 136 19.57 -2.56 -20.73
C GLY A 136 19.39 -1.12 -20.25
N ASP A 137 18.17 -0.72 -19.86
CA ASP A 137 17.94 0.61 -19.28
C ASP A 137 18.62 0.71 -17.91
N GLU A 138 19.14 1.89 -17.60
CA GLU A 138 19.60 2.23 -16.26
C GLU A 138 18.54 3.06 -15.54
N VAL A 139 18.28 2.74 -14.28
CA VAL A 139 17.35 3.50 -13.43
C VAL A 139 18.17 4.34 -12.46
N TRP A 140 17.90 5.64 -12.45
CA TRP A 140 18.63 6.63 -11.65
C TRP A 140 17.66 7.39 -10.76
N PHE A 141 18.06 7.63 -9.52
CA PHE A 141 17.30 8.43 -8.57
C PHE A 141 18.19 9.53 -8.01
N SER A 142 17.60 10.70 -7.80
CA SER A 142 18.31 11.81 -7.19
C SER A 142 17.46 12.48 -6.13
N TYR A 143 18.13 13.06 -5.15
CA TYR A 143 17.50 13.75 -4.04
C TYR A 143 18.26 15.04 -3.73
N LYS A 144 17.52 16.13 -3.53
CA LYS A 144 18.08 17.42 -3.17
C LYS A 144 17.35 17.98 -1.95
N PHE A 145 18.10 18.17 -0.88
CA PHE A 145 17.58 18.80 0.33
C PHE A 145 17.30 20.28 0.09
N ALA A 146 16.19 20.78 0.65
CA ALA A 146 15.88 22.20 0.65
C ALA A 146 16.71 22.97 1.67
N GLY A 147 17.14 24.18 1.30
CA GLY A 147 17.89 25.10 2.16
C GLY A 147 19.41 24.85 2.16
N ASP A 148 20.13 25.80 2.76
CA ASP A 148 21.59 25.80 2.77
C ASP A 148 22.17 24.92 3.88
N GLY A 149 23.44 24.51 3.72
CA GLY A 149 24.20 23.81 4.76
C GLY A 149 23.89 22.31 4.91
N LYS A 150 23.26 21.69 3.91
CA LYS A 150 22.88 20.27 3.89
C LYS A 150 23.62 19.45 2.82
N SER A 151 24.78 19.94 2.38
CA SER A 151 25.54 19.34 1.27
C SER A 151 26.10 17.95 1.59
N ASP A 152 26.28 17.63 2.86
CA ASP A 152 26.76 16.34 3.37
C ASP A 152 25.61 15.45 3.89
N TRP A 153 24.36 15.90 3.78
CA TRP A 153 23.22 15.14 4.26
C TRP A 153 22.89 13.98 3.33
N LEU A 154 22.42 12.90 3.94
CA LEU A 154 22.13 11.64 3.27
C LEU A 154 20.69 11.20 3.50
N ARG A 155 20.08 10.60 2.47
CA ARG A 155 18.85 9.81 2.60
C ARG A 155 19.14 8.35 2.32
N ARG A 156 18.24 7.48 2.80
CA ARG A 156 18.21 6.08 2.41
C ARG A 156 16.99 5.86 1.54
N LEU A 157 17.20 5.37 0.32
CA LEU A 157 16.13 5.02 -0.61
C LEU A 157 15.96 3.51 -0.61
N HIS A 158 14.76 3.05 -0.27
CA HIS A 158 14.31 1.69 -0.50
C HIS A 158 13.48 1.66 -1.78
N TYR A 159 13.73 0.70 -2.65
CA TYR A 159 12.91 0.48 -3.84
C TYR A 159 12.53 -0.99 -3.98
N SER A 160 11.35 -1.26 -4.53
CA SER A 160 10.94 -2.60 -4.90
C SER A 160 10.16 -2.65 -6.21
N GLY A 161 10.19 -3.82 -6.81
CA GLY A 161 9.59 -4.11 -8.09
C GLY A 161 9.75 -5.58 -8.45
N TYR A 162 9.70 -5.87 -9.74
CA TYR A 162 9.93 -7.22 -10.25
C TYR A 162 10.47 -7.18 -11.67
N PHE A 163 11.14 -8.26 -12.07
CA PHE A 163 11.51 -8.49 -13.45
C PHE A 163 10.50 -9.38 -14.15
N GLU A 164 10.28 -9.14 -15.44
CA GLU A 164 9.53 -10.05 -16.31
C GLU A 164 10.14 -10.08 -17.71
N ALA A 165 9.84 -11.12 -18.47
CA ALA A 165 10.40 -11.30 -19.81
C ALA A 165 10.00 -10.14 -20.74
N ALA A 166 10.98 -9.54 -21.40
CA ALA A 166 10.73 -8.55 -22.44
C ALA A 166 10.44 -9.29 -23.76
N GLY A 167 9.17 -9.33 -24.19
CA GLY A 167 8.79 -9.93 -25.48
C GLY A 167 7.55 -10.82 -25.49
N ALA A 168 6.55 -10.56 -24.64
CA ALA A 168 5.22 -11.15 -24.76
C ALA A 168 4.20 -10.08 -25.20
N GLU A 169 4.43 -9.46 -26.35
CA GLU A 169 3.40 -8.77 -27.15
C GLU A 169 3.57 -9.15 -28.62
#